data_AF-A0A9D1ZN67-F1
#
_entry.id   AF-A0A9D1ZN67-F1
#
_cell.length_a   1.000
_cell.length_b   1.000
_cell.length_c   1.000
_cell.angle_alpha   90.00
_cell.angle_beta   90.00
_cell.angle_gamma   90.00
#
_symmetry.space_group_name_H-M   'P 1'
#
loop_
_entity.id
_entity.type
_entity.pdbx_description
1 polymer ?
#
loop_
_entity_poly.entity_id
_entity_poly.type
_entity_poly.pdbx_seq_one_letter_code
_entity_poly.pdbx_strand_id
1 'polypeptide(L)'
;MKKYINHSYFYLAIFFSLLAGLEIPFNTITYSYIFYLISKKSISLIVPSVIVIILGYAAFAILGYIKSVVVNKNIYLINHKLKNNFLMSKMSHVTEEQEDFESGNLSFFLNDLKLLEDNYWRQIFSLLGSVIMTLGTLAYALYSNVYITIIF
;
A
#
# COMPACT_ATOMS: atom_id res chain seq x y z
N MET A 1 5.93 -17.21 10.28
CA MET A 1 5.21 -15.99 9.86
C MET A 1 3.76 -16.21 9.43
N LYS A 2 3.40 -17.24 8.65
CA LYS A 2 1.99 -17.53 8.24
C LYS A 2 0.97 -17.62 9.39
N LYS A 3 1.38 -18.11 10.57
CA LYS A 3 0.51 -18.33 11.75
C LYS A 3 0.08 -17.03 12.47
N TYR A 4 0.69 -15.89 12.14
CA TYR A 4 0.52 -14.62 12.84
C TYR A 4 -0.33 -13.60 12.06
N ILE A 5 -0.50 -13.84 10.77
CA ILE A 5 -1.20 -12.94 9.86
C ILE A 5 -2.69 -13.22 9.97
N ASN A 6 -3.48 -12.17 10.25
CA ASN A 6 -4.92 -12.26 10.11
C ASN A 6 -5.26 -12.17 8.62
N HIS A 7 -5.59 -13.31 8.01
CA HIS A 7 -5.82 -13.42 6.57
C HIS A 7 -6.85 -12.41 6.05
N SER A 8 -7.95 -12.16 6.78
CA SER A 8 -8.98 -11.21 6.35
C SER A 8 -8.45 -9.78 6.23
N TYR A 9 -7.74 -9.29 7.24
CA TYR A 9 -7.15 -7.93 7.19
C TYR A 9 -5.99 -7.82 6.21
N PHE A 10 -5.31 -8.93 5.93
CA PHE A 10 -4.20 -8.96 4.98
C PHE A 10 -4.70 -8.87 3.55
N TYR A 11 -5.73 -9.63 3.18
CA TYR A 11 -6.38 -9.51 1.88
C TYR A 11 -7.03 -8.13 1.68
N LEU A 12 -7.65 -7.58 2.74
CA LEU A 12 -8.23 -6.24 2.69
C LEU A 12 -7.14 -5.18 2.46
N ALA A 13 -6.01 -5.27 3.15
CA ALA A 13 -4.87 -4.39 2.94
C ALA A 13 -4.30 -4.47 1.51
N ILE A 14 -4.20 -5.68 0.94
CA ILE A 14 -3.82 -5.87 -0.46
C ILE A 14 -4.82 -5.17 -1.37
N PHE A 15 -6.11 -5.49 -1.25
CA PHE A 15 -7.16 -4.96 -2.11
C PHE A 15 -7.18 -3.42 -2.13
N PHE A 16 -7.16 -2.78 -0.95
CA PHE A 16 -7.11 -1.32 -0.85
C PHE A 16 -5.78 -0.72 -1.36
N SER A 17 -4.67 -1.45 -1.25
CA SER A 17 -3.40 -1.00 -1.81
C SER A 17 -3.38 -1.02 -3.34
N LEU A 18 -3.98 -2.05 -3.94
CA LEU A 18 -4.14 -2.14 -5.40
C LEU A 18 -5.07 -1.03 -5.91
N LEU A 19 -6.22 -0.84 -5.26
CA LEU A 19 -7.19 0.21 -5.61
C LEU A 19 -6.58 1.61 -5.49
N ALA A 20 -5.88 1.91 -4.40
CA ALA A 20 -5.21 3.20 -4.24
C ALA A 20 -4.11 3.42 -5.30
N GLY A 21 -3.45 2.36 -5.76
CA GLY A 21 -2.45 2.42 -6.83
C GLY A 21 -3.01 2.88 -8.19
N LEU A 22 -4.33 2.81 -8.39
CA LEU A 22 -4.99 3.25 -9.63
C LEU A 22 -5.18 4.78 -9.72
N GLU A 23 -4.86 5.53 -8.66
CA GLU A 23 -4.98 6.98 -8.64
C GLU A 23 -4.16 7.64 -9.75
N ILE A 24 -2.93 7.20 -9.97
CA ILE A 24 -2.04 7.77 -10.99
C ILE A 24 -2.49 7.40 -12.41
N PRO A 25 -2.84 6.13 -12.72
CA PRO A 25 -3.50 5.81 -13.99
C PRO A 25 -4.75 6.65 -14.25
N PHE A 26 -5.62 6.82 -13.23
CA PHE A 26 -6.79 7.68 -13.34
C PHE A 26 -6.42 9.12 -13.65
N ASN A 27 -5.39 9.65 -13.01
CA ASN A 27 -4.85 10.98 -13.26
C ASN A 27 -4.40 11.15 -14.73
N THR A 28 -3.61 10.20 -15.23
CA THR A 28 -3.14 10.22 -16.63
C THR A 28 -4.30 10.20 -17.62
N ILE A 29 -5.28 9.31 -17.41
CA ILE A 29 -6.46 9.19 -18.28
C ILE A 29 -7.28 10.48 -18.28
N THR A 30 -7.53 11.06 -17.10
CA THR A 30 -8.38 12.24 -16.95
C THR A 30 -7.73 13.49 -17.54
N TYR A 31 -6.41 13.67 -17.38
CA TYR A 31 -5.68 14.73 -18.08
C TYR A 31 -5.76 14.58 -19.60
N SER A 32 -5.48 13.39 -20.13
CA SER A 32 -5.59 13.13 -21.57
C SER A 32 -7.01 13.41 -22.09
N TYR A 33 -8.04 13.06 -21.32
CA TYR A 33 -9.43 13.32 -21.66
C TYR A 33 -9.78 14.82 -21.67
N ILE A 34 -9.26 15.61 -20.71
CA ILE A 34 -9.43 17.08 -20.72
C ILE A 34 -8.85 17.68 -22.01
N PHE A 35 -7.64 17.28 -22.41
CA PHE A 35 -7.03 17.76 -23.66
C PHE A 35 -7.85 17.36 -24.88
N TYR A 36 -8.41 16.15 -24.90
CA TYR A 36 -9.31 15.70 -25.96
C TYR A 36 -10.56 16.59 -26.09
N LEU A 37 -11.22 16.93 -24.97
CA LEU A 37 -12.39 17.81 -24.95
C LEU A 37 -12.07 19.23 -25.42
N ILE A 38 -10.91 19.76 -25.02
CA ILE A 38 -10.43 21.07 -25.48
C ILE A 38 -10.20 21.06 -27.00
N SER A 39 -9.54 20.01 -27.52
CA SER A 39 -9.27 19.86 -28.95
C SER A 39 -10.55 19.79 -29.79
N LYS A 40 -11.59 19.11 -29.28
CA LYS A 40 -12.89 19.00 -29.95
C LYS A 40 -13.81 20.23 -29.77
N LYS A 41 -13.34 21.29 -29.09
CA LYS A 41 -14.11 22.53 -28.81
C LYS A 41 -15.44 22.29 -28.07
N SER A 42 -15.59 21.17 -27.36
CA SER A 42 -16.80 20.83 -26.61
C SER A 42 -16.78 21.43 -25.20
N ILE A 43 -16.77 22.76 -25.13
CA ILE A 43 -16.57 23.53 -23.88
C ILE A 43 -17.66 23.24 -22.84
N SER A 44 -18.90 22.97 -23.26
CA SER A 44 -20.00 22.67 -22.33
C SER A 44 -19.79 21.38 -21.53
N LEU A 45 -19.02 20.43 -22.06
CA LEU A 45 -18.72 19.15 -21.40
C LEU A 45 -17.50 19.23 -20.47
N ILE A 46 -16.72 20.31 -20.52
CA ILE A 46 -15.54 20.48 -19.66
C ILE A 46 -15.97 20.59 -18.20
N VAL A 47 -16.92 21.47 -17.89
CA VAL A 47 -17.36 21.72 -16.50
C VAL A 47 -17.94 20.46 -15.83
N PRO A 48 -18.87 19.71 -16.45
CA PRO A 48 -19.33 18.44 -15.89
C PRO A 48 -18.19 17.43 -15.71
N SER A 49 -17.25 17.34 -16.65
CA SER A 49 -16.12 16.41 -16.57
C SER A 49 -15.19 16.73 -15.41
N VAL A 50 -14.88 18.01 -15.17
CA VAL A 50 -14.06 18.45 -14.04
C VAL A 50 -14.71 18.09 -12.70
N ILE A 51 -16.03 18.26 -12.57
CA ILE A 51 -16.76 17.86 -11.35
C ILE A 51 -16.62 16.36 -11.11
N VAL A 52 -16.79 15.53 -12.15
CA VAL A 52 -16.61 14.07 -12.05
C VAL A 52 -15.19 13.70 -11.64
N ILE A 53 -14.18 14.39 -12.19
CA ILE A 53 -12.77 14.17 -11.85
C ILE A 53 -12.51 14.50 -10.37
N ILE A 54 -13.04 15.63 -9.87
CA ILE A 54 -12.91 16.01 -8.46
C ILE A 54 -13.56 14.95 -7.55
N LEU A 55 -14.74 14.45 -7.91
CA LEU A 55 -15.40 13.37 -7.17
C LEU A 55 -14.57 12.07 -7.19
N GLY A 56 -13.96 11.74 -8.32
CA GLY A 56 -13.02 10.63 -8.44
C GLY A 56 -11.83 10.77 -7.49
N TYR A 57 -11.20 11.94 -7.44
CA TYR A 57 -10.12 12.21 -6.49
C TYR A 57 -10.56 12.15 -5.04
N ALA A 58 -11.75 12.65 -4.71
CA ALA A 58 -12.30 12.53 -3.37
C ALA A 58 -12.48 11.05 -2.98
N ALA A 59 -12.93 10.21 -3.91
CA ALA A 59 -13.01 8.77 -3.68
C ALA A 59 -11.62 8.14 -3.48
N PHE A 60 -10.61 8.50 -4.28
CA PHE A 60 -9.24 8.03 -4.10
C PHE A 60 -8.64 8.47 -2.76
N ALA A 61 -8.91 9.69 -2.30
CA ALA A 61 -8.47 10.18 -0.99
C ALA A 61 -9.06 9.33 0.15
N ILE A 62 -10.36 9.00 0.07
CA ILE A 62 -11.02 8.11 1.04
C ILE A 62 -10.39 6.71 0.98
N LEU A 63 -10.15 6.15 -0.21
CA LEU A 63 -9.50 4.85 -0.37
C LEU A 63 -8.08 4.85 0.21
N GLY A 64 -7.31 5.92 0.00
CA GLY A 64 -5.98 6.10 0.58
C GLY A 64 -6.00 6.14 2.10
N TYR A 65 -6.99 6.82 2.69
CA TYR A 65 -7.21 6.84 4.13
C TYR A 65 -7.56 5.45 4.67
N ILE A 66 -8.53 4.75 4.07
CA ILE A 66 -8.94 3.40 4.47
C ILE A 66 -7.76 2.43 4.38
N LYS A 67 -6.98 2.49 3.28
CA LYS A 67 -5.75 1.71 3.12
C LYS A 67 -4.81 1.93 4.29
N SER A 68 -4.53 3.18 4.65
CA SER A 68 -3.62 3.52 5.75
C SER A 68 -4.10 2.93 7.07
N VAL A 69 -5.38 3.11 7.40
CA VAL A 69 -5.99 2.57 8.63
C VAL A 69 -5.90 1.04 8.68
N VAL A 70 -6.25 0.36 7.58
CA VAL A 70 -6.25 -1.11 7.50
C VAL A 70 -4.83 -1.68 7.59
N VAL A 71 -3.88 -1.10 6.85
CA VAL A 71 -2.47 -1.50 6.88
C VAL A 71 -1.88 -1.31 8.27
N ASN A 72 -2.09 -0.13 8.88
CA ASN A 72 -1.57 0.16 10.22
C ASN A 72 -2.15 -0.81 11.27
N LYS A 73 -3.46 -1.07 11.22
CA LYS A 73 -4.11 -2.02 12.13
C LYS A 73 -3.58 -3.45 11.96
N ASN A 74 -3.33 -3.87 10.72
CA ASN A 74 -2.79 -5.20 10.44
C ASN A 74 -1.35 -5.35 10.96
N ILE A 75 -0.51 -4.36 10.67
CA ILE A 75 0.88 -4.29 11.15
C ILE A 75 0.91 -4.37 12.69
N TYR A 76 0.07 -3.58 13.36
CA TYR A 76 -0.04 -3.61 14.82
C TYR A 76 -0.42 -5.00 15.36
N LEU A 77 -1.42 -5.67 14.75
CA LEU A 77 -1.86 -7.00 15.18
C LEU A 77 -0.79 -8.07 14.95
N ILE A 78 -0.07 -8.01 13.84
CA ILE A 78 1.06 -8.91 13.54
C ILE A 78 2.16 -8.71 14.58
N ASN A 79 2.51 -7.46 14.86
CA ASN A 79 3.55 -7.10 15.82
C ASN A 79 3.19 -7.57 17.24
N HIS A 80 1.97 -7.29 17.70
CA HIS A 80 1.50 -7.71 19.02
C HIS A 80 1.58 -9.24 19.18
N LYS A 81 1.15 -10.01 18.18
CA LYS A 81 1.23 -11.48 18.24
C LYS A 81 2.66 -12.00 18.17
N LEU A 82 3.53 -11.38 17.37
CA LEU A 82 4.96 -11.73 17.30
C LEU A 82 5.64 -11.48 18.64
N LYS A 83 5.43 -10.30 19.23
CA LYS A 83 5.96 -9.92 20.54
C LYS A 83 5.49 -10.87 21.64
N ASN A 84 4.19 -11.13 21.71
CA ASN A 84 3.61 -12.00 22.72
C ASN A 84 4.11 -13.45 22.61
N ASN A 85 4.17 -14.01 21.39
CA ASN A 85 4.66 -15.39 21.23
C ASN A 85 6.17 -15.51 21.41
N PHE A 86 6.97 -14.48 21.06
CA PHE A 86 8.40 -14.48 21.33
C PHE A 86 8.65 -14.48 22.85
N LEU A 87 7.97 -13.60 23.59
CA LEU A 87 8.06 -13.55 25.05
C LEU A 87 7.58 -14.85 25.71
N MET A 88 6.44 -15.40 25.29
CA MET A 88 5.90 -16.65 25.85
C MET A 88 6.78 -17.87 25.55
N SER A 89 7.30 -17.99 24.32
CA SER A 89 8.19 -19.08 23.92
C SER A 89 9.54 -19.02 24.65
N LYS A 90 9.97 -17.83 25.07
CA LYS A 90 11.24 -17.67 25.79
C LYS A 90 11.06 -17.88 27.28
N MET A 91 9.96 -17.41 27.87
CA MET A 91 9.56 -17.72 29.25
C MET A 91 9.39 -19.23 29.47
N SER A 92 8.90 -19.98 28.48
CA SER A 92 8.77 -21.43 28.57
C SER A 92 10.09 -22.21 28.47
N HIS A 93 11.19 -21.55 28.13
CA HIS A 93 12.52 -22.16 27.96
C HIS A 93 13.58 -21.61 28.93
N VAL A 94 13.18 -20.82 29.94
CA VAL A 94 14.11 -20.34 30.97
C VAL A 94 14.48 -21.50 31.89
N THR A 95 15.72 -21.97 31.77
CA THR A 95 16.43 -22.74 32.80
C THR A 95 17.45 -21.77 33.42
N GLU A 96 17.71 -21.87 34.73
CA GLU A 96 18.40 -20.86 35.57
C GLU A 96 19.83 -20.43 35.17
N GLU A 97 20.40 -20.90 34.04
CA GLU A 97 21.84 -20.84 33.75
C GLU A 97 22.29 -19.90 32.60
N GLN A 98 21.50 -18.91 32.17
CA GLN A 98 21.96 -17.99 31.10
C GLN A 98 22.07 -16.53 31.55
N GLU A 99 23.28 -16.14 31.97
CA GLU A 99 23.67 -14.77 32.35
C GLU A 99 23.61 -13.74 31.21
N ASP A 100 23.42 -14.16 29.95
CA ASP A 100 23.30 -13.29 28.77
C ASP A 100 21.83 -13.02 28.36
N PHE A 101 20.91 -13.11 29.32
CA PHE A 101 19.47 -13.06 29.06
C PHE A 101 18.99 -11.69 28.54
N GLU A 102 19.63 -10.59 28.96
CA GLU A 102 19.00 -9.26 28.87
C GLU A 102 19.41 -8.45 27.63
N SER A 103 20.70 -8.27 27.34
CA SER A 103 21.15 -7.23 26.40
C SER A 103 20.90 -7.55 24.92
N GLY A 104 21.39 -8.70 24.42
CA GLY A 104 21.26 -9.06 23.00
C GLY A 104 19.82 -9.37 22.57
N ASN A 105 19.03 -9.88 23.51
CA ASN A 105 17.66 -10.32 23.27
C ASN A 105 16.64 -9.18 23.32
N LEU A 106 16.84 -8.21 24.22
CA LEU A 106 16.06 -6.97 24.22
C LEU A 106 16.41 -6.11 23.00
N SER A 107 17.69 -6.08 22.59
CA SER A 107 18.12 -5.35 21.39
C SER A 107 17.47 -5.92 20.12
N PHE A 108 17.49 -7.23 19.92
CA PHE A 108 16.76 -7.89 18.81
C PHE A 108 15.25 -7.61 18.88
N PHE A 109 14.66 -7.69 20.08
CA PHE A 109 13.22 -7.49 20.26
C PHE A 109 12.77 -6.04 20.02
N LEU A 110 13.57 -5.06 20.44
CA LEU A 110 13.23 -3.65 20.33
C LEU A 110 13.61 -3.06 18.96
N ASN A 111 14.71 -3.52 18.38
CA ASN A 111 15.25 -2.94 17.15
C ASN A 111 14.80 -3.71 15.90
N ASP A 112 14.93 -5.04 15.87
CA ASP A 112 14.66 -5.82 14.66
C ASP A 112 13.17 -6.01 14.42
N LEU A 113 12.36 -6.18 15.47
CA LEU A 113 10.89 -6.18 15.30
C LEU A 113 10.36 -4.81 14.86
N LYS A 114 10.98 -3.72 15.34
CA LYS A 114 10.60 -2.37 14.91
C LYS A 114 10.99 -2.13 13.45
N LEU A 115 12.17 -2.58 13.02
CA LEU A 115 12.57 -2.58 11.61
C LEU A 115 11.62 -3.42 10.74
N LEU A 116 11.19 -4.59 11.22
CA LEU A 116 10.19 -5.42 10.55
C LEU A 116 8.84 -4.71 10.40
N GLU A 117 8.42 -4.00 11.45
CA GLU A 117 7.18 -3.23 11.51
C GLU A 117 7.19 -2.02 10.57
N ASP A 118 8.18 -1.14 10.71
CA ASP A 118 8.23 0.14 10.02
C ASP A 118 8.64 0.00 8.56
N ASN A 119 9.62 -0.86 8.27
CA ASN A 119 10.12 -1.00 6.90
C ASN A 119 9.46 -2.14 6.15
N TYR A 120 9.44 -3.36 6.69
CA TYR A 120 9.14 -4.52 5.84
C TYR A 120 7.66 -4.62 5.45
N TRP A 121 6.75 -4.59 6.42
CA TRP A 121 5.32 -4.77 6.13
C TRP A 121 4.71 -3.58 5.40
N ARG A 122 5.07 -2.36 5.80
CA ARG A 122 4.58 -1.14 5.14
C ARG A 122 5.10 -1.05 3.71
N GLN A 123 6.37 -1.39 3.45
CA GLN A 123 6.92 -1.38 2.10
C GLN A 123 6.28 -2.43 1.20
N ILE A 124 5.93 -3.62 1.69
CA ILE A 124 5.24 -4.63 0.85
C ILE A 124 3.93 -4.08 0.28
N PHE A 125 3.09 -3.44 1.11
CA PHE A 125 1.84 -2.84 0.64
C PHE A 125 2.07 -1.63 -0.28
N SER A 126 3.10 -0.83 0.01
CA SER A 126 3.49 0.26 -0.88
C SER A 126 3.92 -0.25 -2.25
N LEU A 127 4.74 -1.31 -2.29
CA LEU A 127 5.28 -1.90 -3.50
C LEU A 127 4.17 -2.50 -4.36
N LEU A 128 3.18 -3.17 -3.75
CA LEU A 128 1.98 -3.63 -4.45
C LEU A 128 1.22 -2.49 -5.14
N GLY A 129 1.07 -1.35 -4.44
CA GLY A 129 0.49 -0.14 -5.02
C GLY A 129 1.30 0.38 -6.21
N SER A 130 2.62 0.44 -6.07
CA SER A 130 3.54 0.87 -7.14
C SER A 130 3.48 -0.05 -8.37
N VAL A 131 3.37 -1.36 -8.18
CA VAL A 131 3.22 -2.32 -9.29
C VAL A 131 1.94 -2.06 -10.08
N ILE A 132 0.80 -1.87 -9.39
CA ILE A 132 -0.46 -1.56 -10.08
C ILE A 132 -0.41 -0.21 -10.77
N MET A 133 0.18 0.79 -10.12
CA MET A 133 0.41 2.10 -10.73
C MET A 133 1.16 1.94 -12.05
N THR A 134 2.31 1.25 -12.04
CA THR A 134 3.14 1.04 -13.23
C THR A 134 2.41 0.26 -14.31
N LEU A 135 1.74 -0.85 -13.95
CA LEU A 135 0.99 -1.65 -14.91
C LEU A 135 -0.19 -0.88 -15.50
N GLY A 136 -0.91 -0.10 -14.69
CA GLY A 136 -2.05 0.69 -15.12
C GLY A 136 -1.65 1.84 -16.04
N THR A 137 -0.60 2.59 -15.70
CA THR A 137 -0.09 3.66 -16.57
C THR A 137 0.50 3.10 -17.85
N LEU A 138 1.28 2.02 -17.77
CA LEU A 138 1.86 1.37 -18.95
C LEU A 138 0.78 0.84 -19.89
N ALA A 139 -0.23 0.15 -19.35
CA ALA A 139 -1.35 -0.36 -20.15
C ALA A 139 -2.09 0.77 -20.86
N TYR A 140 -2.36 1.89 -20.17
CA TYR A 140 -3.00 3.05 -20.79
C TYR A 140 -2.11 3.72 -21.84
N ALA A 141 -0.82 3.86 -21.56
CA ALA A 141 0.15 4.45 -22.48
C ALA A 141 0.22 3.63 -23.78
N LEU A 142 0.34 2.30 -23.67
CA LEU A 142 0.31 1.37 -24.80
C LEU A 142 -1.01 1.45 -25.58
N TYR A 143 -2.15 1.59 -24.90
CA TYR A 143 -3.45 1.77 -25.57
C TYR A 143 -3.52 3.10 -26.35
N SER A 144 -2.95 4.18 -25.80
CA SER A 144 -2.97 5.50 -26.41
C SER A 144 -2.06 5.58 -27.65
N ASN A 145 -0.77 5.24 -27.48
CA ASN A 145 0.18 5.22 -28.59
C ASN A 145 1.41 4.35 -28.28
N VAL A 146 1.36 3.10 -28.75
CA VAL A 146 2.43 2.10 -28.58
C VAL A 146 3.82 2.63 -28.97
N TYR A 147 3.93 3.36 -30.08
CA TYR A 147 5.23 3.83 -30.58
C TYR A 147 5.87 4.89 -29.69
N ILE A 148 5.06 5.80 -29.14
CA ILE A 148 5.56 6.81 -28.20
C ILE A 148 5.93 6.15 -26.87
N THR A 149 5.13 5.20 -26.40
CA THR A 149 5.35 4.49 -25.12
C THR A 149 6.53 3.52 -25.11
N ILE A 150 6.96 3.00 -26.26
CA ILE A 150 8.17 2.16 -26.32
C ILE A 150 9.44 3.01 -26.26
N ILE A 151 9.38 4.27 -26.68
CA ILE A 151 10.52 5.19 -26.74
C ILE A 151 10.70 5.96 -25.43
N PHE A 152 9.59 6.29 -24.74
CA PHE A 152 9.54 7.05 -23.47
C PHE A 152 9.15 6.16 -22.28
#